data_AF-A0A254RM65-F1
#
_entry.id   AF-A0A254RM65-F1
#
_cell.length_a   1.000
_cell.length_b   1.000
_cell.length_c   1.000
_cell.angle_alpha   90.00
_cell.angle_beta   90.00
_cell.angle_gamma   90.00
#
_symmetry.space_group_name_H-M   'P 1'
#
loop_
_entity.id
_entity.type
_entity.pdbx_description
1 polymer ?
#
loop_
_entity_poly.entity_id
_entity_poly.type
_entity_poly.pdbx_seq_one_letter_code
_entity_poly.pdbx_strand_id
1 'polypeptide(L)'
;MKKFIKSLLSVAAIFACSESAFATCSGTIHFQKPAEWSGAMDVVILNKTFAITEDMFNSATGFYDIKVNQSVYSSPEEKFGIQHMVKVNSGSSAYGRTELYYVLASKWNGYESMYSMLIPSHLDIPCPTDDGDVYVMENPKKPGSTLISSQKPDIKYFYVLVPDDEEWKASVPMYSGDGTYKNRQYLKVAPDMCGWYYAVWMDEELPENLIFFKAEDESLDDAIGIDGWGASKLTPIASAALYEGYGVDELFFIADPGESPDGKVISLNDPEIEGNCTYSMAAVLYDTDASLHGSFTCDAYPAVASNGCYVASAPYGF
;
A
#
# COMPACT_ATOMS: atom_id res chain seq x y z
N MET A 1 -37.38 -52.28 -20.71
CA MET A 1 -37.00 -53.03 -19.49
C MET A 1 -35.52 -53.38 -19.61
N LYS A 2 -34.67 -52.97 -18.64
CA LYS A 2 -33.18 -53.04 -18.64
C LYS A 2 -32.53 -51.93 -19.50
N LYS A 3 -31.61 -51.07 -19.05
CA LYS A 3 -30.71 -51.04 -17.87
C LYS A 3 -30.52 -49.59 -17.39
N PHE A 4 -30.93 -49.33 -16.16
CA PHE A 4 -30.40 -48.24 -15.31
C PHE A 4 -29.28 -48.85 -14.44
N ILE A 5 -28.44 -48.00 -13.84
CA ILE A 5 -27.37 -48.30 -12.86
C ILE A 5 -25.96 -48.39 -13.47
N LYS A 6 -25.32 -47.21 -13.60
CA LYS A 6 -23.91 -46.99 -13.29
C LYS A 6 -23.75 -45.57 -12.75
N SER A 7 -24.02 -45.39 -11.46
CA SER A 7 -23.57 -44.24 -10.67
C SER A 7 -23.23 -44.77 -9.28
N LEU A 8 -21.94 -44.95 -9.02
CA LEU A 8 -21.35 -45.28 -7.72
C LEU A 8 -19.84 -45.38 -7.93
N LEU A 9 -19.14 -44.24 -7.85
CA LEU A 9 -17.71 -44.11 -7.53
C LEU A 9 -17.26 -42.65 -7.77
N SER A 10 -17.41 -41.79 -6.76
CA SER A 10 -16.54 -40.62 -6.50
C SER A 10 -17.11 -39.79 -5.35
N VAL A 11 -17.07 -40.33 -4.13
CA VAL A 11 -16.96 -39.53 -2.90
C VAL A 11 -16.13 -40.35 -1.92
N ALA A 12 -14.84 -40.49 -2.23
CA ALA A 12 -13.85 -40.74 -1.20
C ALA A 12 -13.32 -39.36 -0.82
N ALA A 13 -13.87 -38.83 0.26
CA ALA A 13 -13.40 -37.60 0.87
C ALA A 13 -11.90 -37.78 1.20
N ILE A 14 -11.07 -37.06 0.46
CA ILE A 14 -9.68 -36.78 0.85
C ILE A 14 -9.77 -35.77 2.00
N PHE A 15 -10.16 -36.25 3.17
CA PHE A 15 -9.69 -35.68 4.43
C PHE A 15 -8.36 -36.39 4.72
N ALA A 16 -7.34 -36.01 3.96
CA ALA A 16 -5.98 -36.11 4.48
C ALA A 16 -5.92 -35.10 5.63
N CYS A 17 -6.23 -35.57 6.84
CA CYS A 17 -5.56 -35.04 8.02
C CYS A 17 -4.09 -35.37 7.77
N SER A 18 -3.36 -34.42 7.17
CA SER A 18 -1.91 -34.45 7.23
C SER A 18 -1.57 -34.46 8.72
N GLU A 19 -1.05 -35.59 9.18
CA GLU A 19 -0.41 -35.68 10.48
C GLU A 19 0.54 -34.48 10.58
N SER A 20 0.39 -33.69 11.65
CA SER A 20 1.25 -32.55 11.96
C SER A 20 2.66 -33.09 12.21
N ALA A 21 3.40 -33.37 11.13
CA ALA A 21 4.85 -33.40 11.17
C ALA A 21 5.24 -32.05 11.76
N PHE A 22 5.96 -32.08 12.89
CA PHE A 22 6.42 -30.89 13.59
C PHE A 22 7.02 -29.91 12.58
N ALA A 23 6.25 -28.90 12.19
CA ALA A 23 6.64 -27.97 11.14
C ALA A 23 7.83 -27.19 11.68
N THR A 24 9.00 -27.47 11.11
CA THR A 24 10.21 -26.76 11.44
C THR A 24 10.30 -25.57 10.49
N CYS A 25 10.52 -24.36 11.04
CA CYS A 25 10.75 -23.15 10.26
C CYS A 25 12.06 -23.34 9.46
N SER A 26 11.91 -23.79 8.22
CA SER A 26 13.00 -24.13 7.30
C SER A 26 12.61 -23.64 5.92
N GLY A 27 13.46 -22.80 5.34
CA GLY A 27 13.25 -22.21 4.02
C GLY A 27 13.72 -20.77 3.94
N THR A 28 13.10 -19.99 3.07
CA THR A 28 13.51 -18.61 2.79
C THR A 28 12.38 -17.64 3.13
N ILE A 29 12.70 -16.60 3.88
CA ILE A 29 11.83 -15.43 4.04
C ILE A 29 12.33 -14.37 3.05
N HIS A 30 11.46 -13.93 2.14
CA HIS A 30 11.70 -12.80 1.26
C HIS A 30 11.02 -11.58 1.86
N PHE A 31 11.79 -10.65 2.42
CA PHE A 31 11.26 -9.46 3.08
C PHE A 31 11.56 -8.18 2.32
N GLN A 32 10.54 -7.45 1.90
CA GLN A 32 10.70 -6.10 1.39
C GLN A 32 10.57 -5.13 2.57
N LYS A 33 11.64 -4.42 2.94
CA LYS A 33 11.57 -3.53 4.10
C LYS A 33 10.68 -2.29 3.82
N PRO A 34 10.00 -1.73 4.84
CA PRO A 34 9.46 -0.38 4.75
C PRO A 34 10.53 0.64 4.32
N ALA A 35 10.15 1.62 3.50
CA ALA A 35 11.08 2.58 2.91
C ALA A 35 11.81 3.40 3.99
N GLU A 36 11.07 3.77 5.04
CA GLU A 36 11.50 4.55 6.20
C GLU A 36 12.41 3.77 7.17
N TRP A 37 12.47 2.44 7.07
CA TRP A 37 13.35 1.64 7.90
C TRP A 37 14.80 1.82 7.47
N SER A 38 15.65 2.20 8.42
CA SER A 38 17.08 2.43 8.18
C SER A 38 17.93 1.80 9.28
N GLY A 39 18.86 0.91 8.91
CA GLY A 39 19.76 0.26 9.86
C GLY A 39 19.32 -1.16 10.22
N ALA A 40 19.67 -1.61 11.43
CA ALA A 40 19.55 -3.01 11.82
C ALA A 40 18.09 -3.47 11.92
N MET A 41 17.79 -4.58 11.26
CA MET A 41 16.51 -5.28 11.33
C MET A 41 16.77 -6.71 11.82
N ASP A 42 15.79 -7.30 12.48
CA ASP A 42 15.89 -8.69 12.93
C ASP A 42 14.62 -9.46 12.58
N VAL A 43 14.78 -10.75 12.26
CA VAL A 43 13.67 -11.72 12.33
C VAL A 43 13.57 -12.23 13.77
N VAL A 44 12.36 -12.23 14.33
CA VAL A 44 12.07 -12.68 15.70
C VAL A 44 11.40 -14.06 15.67
N ILE A 45 12.20 -15.02 16.13
CA ILE A 45 12.03 -16.46 16.37
C ILE A 45 11.67 -16.87 17.82
N LEU A 46 10.42 -16.82 18.31
CA LEU A 46 10.11 -16.89 19.76
C LEU A 46 10.89 -15.85 20.60
N ASN A 47 12.00 -16.28 21.22
CA ASN A 47 12.88 -15.50 22.11
C ASN A 47 14.28 -15.31 21.50
N LYS A 48 14.47 -15.69 20.24
CA LYS A 48 15.72 -15.49 19.50
C LYS A 48 15.51 -14.47 18.40
N THR A 49 16.56 -13.74 18.10
CA THR A 49 16.61 -12.76 17.03
C THR A 49 17.69 -13.14 16.04
N PHE A 50 17.42 -12.90 14.76
CA PHE A 50 18.37 -13.10 13.68
C PHE A 50 18.55 -11.78 12.95
N ALA A 51 19.76 -11.26 12.94
CA ALA A 51 20.07 -10.03 12.22
C ALA A 51 19.85 -10.24 10.72
N ILE A 52 19.08 -9.34 10.12
CA ILE A 52 18.97 -9.15 8.68
C ILE A 52 20.08 -8.17 8.29
N THR A 53 20.99 -8.62 7.44
CA THR A 53 22.17 -7.86 7.04
C THR A 53 22.08 -7.44 5.58
N GLU A 54 22.78 -6.37 5.20
CA GLU A 54 22.72 -5.79 3.84
C GLU A 54 23.17 -6.76 2.73
N ASP A 55 24.02 -7.75 3.04
CA ASP A 55 24.42 -8.79 2.09
C ASP A 55 23.30 -9.77 1.75
N MET A 56 22.20 -9.77 2.52
CA MET A 56 20.99 -10.53 2.20
C MET A 56 20.08 -9.78 1.20
N PHE A 57 20.33 -8.49 0.92
CA PHE A 57 19.52 -7.72 -0.01
C PHE A 57 19.78 -8.13 -1.45
N ASN A 58 18.71 -8.48 -2.16
CA ASN A 58 18.73 -8.82 -3.56
C ASN A 58 18.19 -7.65 -4.38
N SER A 59 19.10 -6.87 -4.98
CA SER A 59 18.72 -5.68 -5.76
C SER A 59 17.89 -5.98 -7.00
N ALA A 60 17.90 -7.22 -7.50
CA ALA A 60 17.10 -7.61 -8.67
C ALA A 60 15.64 -7.87 -8.31
N THR A 61 15.35 -8.24 -7.06
CA THR A 61 13.99 -8.53 -6.59
C THR A 61 13.45 -7.47 -5.65
N GLY A 62 14.31 -6.68 -5.01
CA GLY A 62 13.94 -5.71 -3.99
C GLY A 62 13.65 -6.33 -2.61
N PHE A 63 13.97 -7.62 -2.42
CA PHE A 63 13.76 -8.34 -1.15
C PHE A 63 15.09 -8.63 -0.45
N TYR A 64 15.04 -8.72 0.88
CA TYR A 64 16.04 -9.40 1.68
C TYR A 64 15.73 -10.89 1.71
N ASP A 65 16.66 -11.72 1.24
CA ASP A 65 16.50 -13.17 1.13
C ASP A 65 17.11 -13.86 2.38
N ILE A 66 16.27 -14.11 3.38
CA ILE A 66 16.70 -14.57 4.71
C ILE A 66 16.48 -16.09 4.81
N LYS A 67 17.58 -16.84 4.82
CA LYS A 67 17.54 -18.29 5.01
C LYS A 67 17.34 -18.64 6.47
N VAL A 68 16.25 -19.34 6.77
CA VAL A 68 15.96 -19.86 8.11
C VAL A 68 16.21 -21.36 8.10
N ASN A 69 17.03 -21.84 9.04
CA ASN A 69 17.25 -23.27 9.25
C ASN A 69 17.10 -23.57 10.75
N GLN A 70 16.05 -24.35 11.07
CA GLN A 70 15.66 -24.61 12.46
C GLN A 70 16.52 -25.64 13.20
N SER A 71 17.60 -26.17 12.62
CA SER A 71 18.50 -27.12 13.33
C SER A 71 19.08 -26.60 14.65
N VAL A 72 18.89 -25.31 14.96
CA VAL A 72 19.32 -24.61 16.17
C VAL A 72 18.21 -24.56 17.27
N TYR A 73 17.04 -25.17 17.08
CA TYR A 73 15.86 -25.00 17.95
C TYR A 73 15.30 -26.31 18.50
N SER A 74 14.93 -26.30 19.78
CA SER A 74 14.39 -27.47 20.50
C SER A 74 12.86 -27.56 20.49
N SER A 75 12.17 -26.55 19.93
CA SER A 75 10.71 -26.56 19.74
C SER A 75 10.36 -26.21 18.30
N PRO A 76 9.39 -26.90 17.68
CA PRO A 76 8.86 -26.52 16.39
C PRO A 76 8.09 -25.21 16.55
N GLU A 77 8.64 -24.15 15.97
CA GLU A 77 7.99 -22.85 15.91
C GLU A 77 7.39 -22.66 14.53
N GLU A 78 6.12 -22.24 14.52
CA GLU A 78 5.34 -22.08 13.30
C GLU A 78 5.22 -20.62 12.86
N LYS A 79 5.72 -19.66 13.67
CA LYS A 79 5.48 -18.24 13.45
C LYS A 79 6.67 -17.36 13.78
N PHE A 80 6.80 -16.27 13.04
CA PHE A 80 7.80 -15.23 13.25
C PHE A 80 7.19 -13.82 13.17
N GLY A 81 8.04 -12.84 13.40
CA GLY A 81 7.80 -11.41 13.14
C GLY A 81 9.11 -10.78 12.69
N ILE A 82 9.05 -9.55 12.17
CA ILE A 82 10.24 -8.80 11.78
C ILE A 82 10.24 -7.50 12.58
N GLN A 83 11.40 -7.10 13.08
CA GLN A 83 11.54 -5.88 13.87
C GLN A 83 12.67 -5.00 13.37
N HIS A 84 12.59 -3.72 13.70
CA HIS A 84 13.61 -2.72 13.44
C HIS A 84 13.74 -1.82 14.67
N MET A 85 14.96 -1.69 15.18
CA MET A 85 15.24 -0.89 16.39
C MET A 85 16.00 0.39 16.04
N VAL A 86 15.41 1.54 16.39
CA VAL A 86 16.03 2.85 16.19
C VAL A 86 16.49 3.42 17.52
N LYS A 87 17.77 3.80 17.62
CA LYS A 87 18.27 4.55 18.78
C LYS A 87 17.96 6.03 18.60
N VAL A 88 17.09 6.56 19.44
CA VAL A 88 16.76 7.98 19.47
C VAL A 88 17.64 8.69 20.47
N ASN A 89 18.42 9.65 19.98
CA ASN A 89 19.23 10.55 20.78
C ASN A 89 18.32 11.55 21.51
N SER A 90 17.77 11.11 22.64
CA SER A 90 17.08 11.97 23.60
C SER A 90 18.12 12.85 24.28
N GLY A 91 18.16 14.15 23.94
CA GLY A 91 19.17 15.13 24.34
C GLY A 91 19.32 15.40 25.85
N SER A 92 18.75 14.58 26.73
CA SER A 92 18.86 14.73 28.19
C SER A 92 18.90 13.42 28.99
N SER A 93 18.72 12.24 28.36
CA SER A 93 18.82 10.96 29.07
C SER A 93 20.14 10.25 28.72
N ALA A 94 20.98 10.01 29.72
CA ALA A 94 22.20 9.19 29.60
C ALA A 94 21.92 7.75 29.08
N TYR A 95 20.64 7.36 29.05
CA TYR A 95 20.12 6.18 28.39
C TYR A 95 19.29 6.65 27.19
N GLY A 96 19.80 6.47 25.97
CA GLY A 96 19.03 6.75 24.76
C GLY A 96 17.71 5.98 24.77
N ARG A 97 16.65 6.58 24.23
CA ARG A 97 15.39 5.85 24.02
C ARG A 97 15.58 4.99 22.78
N THR A 98 15.13 3.75 22.82
CA THR A 98 15.03 2.92 21.62
C THR A 98 13.57 2.85 21.22
N GLU A 99 13.30 3.08 19.94
CA GLU A 99 12.00 2.91 19.31
C GLU A 99 12.00 1.58 18.58
N LEU A 100 10.88 0.85 18.69
CA LEU A 100 10.70 -0.46 18.09
C LEU A 100 9.65 -0.35 17.00
N TYR A 101 10.06 -0.61 15.77
CA TYR A 101 9.19 -0.81 14.64
C TYR A 101 9.08 -2.30 14.35
N TYR A 102 7.93 -2.74 13.85
CA TYR A 102 7.72 -4.16 13.59
C TYR A 102 6.76 -4.44 12.44
N VAL A 103 6.90 -5.64 11.88
CA VAL A 103 5.99 -6.21 10.89
C VAL A 103 5.46 -7.53 11.45
N LEU A 104 4.14 -7.62 11.46
CA LEU A 104 3.32 -8.77 11.82
C LEU A 104 2.31 -9.00 10.68
N ALA A 105 1.72 -10.18 10.58
CA ALA A 105 0.65 -10.47 9.63
C ALA A 105 -0.53 -9.50 9.77
N SER A 106 -0.84 -9.11 11.01
CA SER A 106 -1.91 -8.17 11.33
C SER A 106 -1.53 -6.70 11.14
N LYS A 107 -0.24 -6.36 11.04
CA LYS A 107 0.23 -4.97 11.10
C LYS A 107 1.51 -4.75 10.29
N TRP A 108 1.41 -3.88 9.28
CA TRP A 108 2.58 -3.35 8.59
C TRP A 108 3.13 -2.14 9.33
N ASN A 109 4.46 -2.05 9.41
CA ASN A 109 5.21 -0.99 10.09
C ASN A 109 4.56 -0.49 11.40
N GLY A 110 4.25 -1.44 12.29
CA GLY A 110 3.80 -1.14 13.64
C GLY A 110 4.88 -0.41 14.43
N TYR A 111 4.46 0.36 15.43
CA TYR A 111 5.36 1.12 16.29
C TYR A 111 5.00 0.87 17.74
N GLU A 112 6.02 0.66 18.57
CA GLU A 112 5.89 0.58 20.01
C GLU A 112 7.10 1.19 20.73
N SER A 113 6.85 1.84 21.86
CA SER A 113 7.95 2.30 22.71
C SER A 113 8.55 1.11 23.48
N MET A 114 9.87 0.92 23.43
CA MET A 114 10.58 -0.28 23.90
C MET A 114 10.49 -0.58 25.42
N TYR A 115 9.67 0.14 26.19
CA TYR A 115 9.27 -0.31 27.54
C TYR A 115 8.38 -1.55 27.51
N SER A 116 7.89 -1.91 26.33
CA SER A 116 7.14 -3.12 26.03
C SER A 116 8.07 -4.16 25.38
N MET A 117 8.44 -5.21 26.10
CA MET A 117 9.20 -6.35 25.56
C MET A 117 8.30 -7.32 24.77
N LEU A 118 7.21 -6.86 24.13
CA LEU A 118 6.05 -7.69 23.77
C LEU A 118 6.03 -8.33 22.38
N ILE A 119 7.01 -8.11 21.48
CA ILE A 119 6.98 -8.82 20.18
C ILE A 119 6.92 -10.36 20.34
N PRO A 120 7.64 -11.01 21.28
CA PRO A 120 7.58 -12.47 21.45
C PRO A 120 6.18 -13.03 21.70
N SER A 121 5.24 -12.26 22.27
CA SER A 121 3.88 -12.74 22.56
C SER A 121 2.89 -12.61 21.41
N HIS A 122 3.27 -11.97 20.29
CA HIS A 122 2.36 -11.63 19.19
C HIS A 122 2.85 -12.04 17.80
N LEU A 123 3.85 -12.91 17.71
CA LEU A 123 4.32 -13.44 16.42
C LEU A 123 3.17 -14.14 15.68
N ASP A 124 2.86 -13.69 14.47
CA ASP A 124 1.68 -14.10 13.71
C ASP A 124 1.96 -14.40 12.22
N ILE A 125 3.19 -14.18 11.72
CA ILE A 125 3.58 -14.52 10.35
C ILE A 125 3.93 -16.01 10.27
N PRO A 126 3.31 -16.82 9.41
CA PRO A 126 3.63 -18.24 9.29
C PRO A 126 5.05 -18.46 8.78
N CYS A 127 5.78 -19.36 9.41
CA CYS A 127 7.11 -19.77 8.99
C CYS A 127 7.11 -20.51 7.64
N PRO A 128 8.17 -20.37 6.83
CA PRO A 128 8.40 -21.29 5.72
C PRO A 128 8.56 -22.72 6.23
N THR A 129 8.01 -23.69 5.51
CA THR A 129 8.09 -25.12 5.81
C THR A 129 8.72 -25.87 4.64
N ASP A 130 9.45 -26.96 4.93
CA ASP A 130 10.00 -27.87 3.92
C ASP A 130 10.85 -27.17 2.85
N ASP A 131 11.69 -26.22 3.27
CA ASP A 131 12.53 -25.39 2.40
C ASP A 131 11.74 -24.50 1.42
N GLY A 132 10.47 -24.22 1.73
CA GLY A 132 9.62 -23.31 0.97
C GLY A 132 9.94 -21.83 1.18
N ASP A 133 9.20 -20.98 0.49
CA ASP A 133 9.37 -19.54 0.49
C ASP A 133 8.19 -18.84 1.18
N VAL A 134 8.48 -17.73 1.88
CA VAL A 134 7.47 -16.82 2.43
C VAL A 134 7.85 -15.38 2.06
N TYR A 135 7.01 -14.74 1.27
CA TYR A 135 7.13 -13.34 0.89
C TYR A 135 6.37 -12.46 1.89
N VAL A 136 7.04 -11.44 2.41
CA VAL A 136 6.51 -10.48 3.38
C VAL A 136 6.77 -9.07 2.85
N MET A 137 5.71 -8.32 2.58
CA MET A 137 5.79 -6.95 2.08
C MET A 137 4.55 -6.14 2.46
N GLU A 138 4.54 -4.84 2.18
CA GLU A 138 3.32 -4.05 2.30
C GLU A 138 2.29 -4.53 1.28
N ASN A 139 1.02 -4.56 1.67
CA ASN A 139 -0.05 -4.86 0.74
C ASN A 139 -0.29 -3.65 -0.18
N PRO A 140 0.02 -3.74 -1.49
CA PRO A 140 -0.10 -2.61 -2.39
C PRO A 140 -1.56 -2.17 -2.60
N LYS A 141 -2.51 -3.08 -2.42
CA LYS A 141 -3.95 -2.79 -2.50
C LYS A 141 -4.48 -2.15 -1.22
N LYS A 142 -3.86 -2.40 -0.07
CA LYS A 142 -4.27 -1.89 1.25
C LYS A 142 -3.07 -1.40 2.07
N PRO A 143 -2.66 -0.12 1.89
CA PRO A 143 -1.56 0.48 2.63
C PRO A 143 -1.71 0.31 4.15
N GLY A 144 -0.59 0.09 4.84
CA GLY A 144 -0.54 -0.16 6.29
C GLY A 144 -0.94 -1.58 6.71
N SER A 145 -1.13 -2.51 5.77
CA SER A 145 -1.34 -3.93 6.06
C SER A 145 -0.30 -4.81 5.39
N THR A 146 0.02 -5.95 6.00
CA THR A 146 1.06 -6.86 5.53
C THR A 146 0.47 -7.84 4.51
N LEU A 147 1.13 -8.00 3.37
CA LEU A 147 0.91 -9.09 2.44
C LEU A 147 1.88 -10.24 2.80
N ILE A 148 1.32 -11.43 2.95
CA ILE A 148 2.09 -12.67 3.17
C ILE A 148 1.68 -13.67 2.10
N SER A 149 2.65 -14.23 1.39
CA SER A 149 2.41 -15.21 0.34
C SER A 149 3.48 -16.30 0.33
N SER A 150 3.12 -17.52 -0.07
CA SER A 150 4.09 -18.60 -0.31
C SER A 150 4.68 -18.59 -1.73
N GLN A 151 4.22 -17.67 -2.57
CA GLN A 151 4.71 -17.46 -3.93
C GLN A 151 5.02 -15.98 -4.11
N LYS A 152 6.00 -15.66 -4.97
CA LYS A 152 6.29 -14.27 -5.31
C LYS A 152 5.03 -13.64 -5.90
N PRO A 153 4.48 -12.58 -5.30
CA PRO A 153 3.34 -11.87 -5.88
C PRO A 153 3.73 -11.23 -7.21
N ASP A 154 2.86 -11.30 -8.22
CA ASP A 154 3.01 -10.54 -9.46
C ASP A 154 2.29 -9.19 -9.30
N ILE A 155 3.06 -8.14 -9.09
CA ILE A 155 2.55 -6.79 -8.81
C ILE A 155 2.99 -5.86 -9.92
N LYS A 156 2.03 -5.15 -10.52
CA LYS A 156 2.26 -4.19 -11.60
C LYS A 156 1.80 -2.81 -11.18
N TYR A 157 2.70 -1.84 -11.21
CA TYR A 157 2.42 -0.43 -10.89
C TYR A 157 2.41 0.44 -12.13
N PHE A 158 1.30 1.10 -12.38
CA PHE A 158 1.18 2.05 -13.48
C PHE A 158 1.02 3.46 -12.89
N TYR A 159 2.13 4.18 -12.87
CA TYR A 159 2.20 5.56 -12.43
C TYR A 159 1.72 6.47 -13.55
N VAL A 160 0.97 7.51 -13.19
CA VAL A 160 0.46 8.53 -14.09
C VAL A 160 0.71 9.92 -13.50
N LEU A 161 1.42 10.75 -14.27
CA LEU A 161 1.47 12.19 -14.04
C LEU A 161 0.27 12.81 -14.74
N VAL A 162 -0.69 13.29 -13.97
CA VAL A 162 -1.90 13.94 -14.50
C VAL A 162 -1.53 15.26 -15.20
N PRO A 163 -2.35 15.75 -16.14
CA PRO A 163 -2.06 16.99 -16.86
C PRO A 163 -1.92 18.19 -15.93
N ASP A 164 -1.12 19.19 -16.34
CA ASP A 164 -0.92 20.41 -15.56
C ASP A 164 -2.08 21.42 -15.70
N ASP A 165 -3.31 20.94 -15.68
CA ASP A 165 -4.54 21.72 -15.92
C ASP A 165 -5.31 22.01 -14.63
N GLU A 166 -5.95 23.19 -14.55
CA GLU A 166 -6.67 23.64 -13.34
C GLU A 166 -7.87 22.74 -13.01
N GLU A 167 -8.61 22.26 -14.01
CA GLU A 167 -9.76 21.39 -13.78
C GLU A 167 -9.32 19.99 -13.34
N TRP A 168 -8.29 19.44 -13.98
CA TRP A 168 -7.68 18.17 -13.57
C TRP A 168 -7.16 18.21 -12.14
N LYS A 169 -6.52 19.31 -11.77
CA LYS A 169 -6.00 19.57 -10.42
C LYS A 169 -7.09 19.73 -9.38
N ALA A 170 -8.27 20.25 -9.76
CA ALA A 170 -9.41 20.41 -8.88
C ALA A 170 -10.23 19.11 -8.71
N SER A 171 -10.00 18.12 -9.57
CA SER A 171 -10.70 16.84 -9.58
C SER A 171 -9.94 15.73 -8.83
N VAL A 172 -10.65 14.67 -8.49
CA VAL A 172 -10.04 13.41 -8.05
C VAL A 172 -9.77 12.54 -9.28
N PRO A 173 -8.51 12.24 -9.63
CA PRO A 173 -8.22 11.46 -10.82
C PRO A 173 -8.64 9.99 -10.64
N MET A 174 -9.24 9.44 -11.68
CA MET A 174 -9.79 8.09 -11.73
C MET A 174 -9.24 7.33 -12.92
N TYR A 175 -9.36 6.00 -12.86
CA TYR A 175 -9.08 5.12 -13.99
C TYR A 175 -10.20 4.10 -14.19
N SER A 176 -10.27 3.54 -15.39
CA SER A 176 -11.12 2.39 -15.69
C SER A 176 -10.38 1.41 -16.58
N GLY A 177 -10.40 0.13 -16.20
CA GLY A 177 -9.74 -0.93 -16.96
C GLY A 177 -10.55 -1.45 -18.16
N ASP A 178 -11.85 -1.15 -18.21
CA ASP A 178 -12.76 -1.55 -19.29
C ASP A 178 -13.18 -0.40 -20.19
N GLY A 179 -12.61 0.79 -19.99
CA GLY A 179 -12.92 1.99 -20.76
C GLY A 179 -14.24 2.65 -20.38
N THR A 180 -14.91 2.24 -19.28
CA THR A 180 -16.23 2.79 -18.90
C THR A 180 -16.21 3.54 -17.57
N TYR A 181 -17.06 4.57 -17.46
CA TYR A 181 -17.24 5.34 -16.21
C TYR A 181 -17.86 4.52 -15.08
N LYS A 182 -18.68 3.51 -15.40
CA LYS A 182 -19.42 2.72 -14.40
C LYS A 182 -18.49 1.91 -13.48
N ASN A 183 -17.37 1.42 -14.02
CA ASN A 183 -16.40 0.59 -13.31
C ASN A 183 -15.15 1.38 -12.90
N ARG A 184 -15.29 2.70 -12.74
CA ARG A 184 -14.21 3.59 -12.33
C ARG A 184 -13.64 3.24 -10.95
N GLN A 185 -12.34 3.44 -10.81
CA GLN A 185 -11.59 3.27 -9.58
C GLN A 185 -10.77 4.53 -9.33
N TYR A 186 -10.55 4.84 -8.05
CA TYR A 186 -9.69 5.96 -7.67
C TYR A 186 -8.24 5.61 -7.92
N LEU A 187 -7.49 6.53 -8.52
CA LEU A 187 -6.04 6.45 -8.49
C LEU A 187 -5.53 6.76 -7.08
N LYS A 188 -4.41 6.14 -6.71
CA LYS A 188 -3.73 6.37 -5.43
C LYS A 188 -2.66 7.43 -5.61
N VAL A 189 -2.43 8.26 -4.61
CA VAL A 189 -1.34 9.27 -4.64
C VAL A 189 -0.01 8.55 -4.42
N ALA A 190 0.98 8.79 -5.29
CA ALA A 190 2.33 8.32 -5.06
C ALA A 190 3.00 9.21 -3.98
N PRO A 191 3.41 8.66 -2.82
CA PRO A 191 3.84 9.46 -1.68
C PRO A 191 5.16 10.22 -1.92
N ASP A 192 6.04 9.66 -2.74
CA ASP A 192 7.39 10.18 -2.97
C ASP A 192 7.54 10.86 -4.35
N MET A 193 6.47 10.92 -5.14
CA MET A 193 6.49 11.47 -6.50
C MET A 193 5.46 12.58 -6.65
N CYS A 194 5.94 13.81 -6.75
CA CYS A 194 5.07 14.96 -6.67
C CYS A 194 4.07 15.05 -7.83
N GLY A 195 2.76 15.11 -7.54
CA GLY A 195 1.71 15.18 -8.56
C GLY A 195 1.45 13.86 -9.31
N TRP A 196 2.16 12.79 -8.95
CA TRP A 196 1.96 11.46 -9.53
C TRP A 196 0.90 10.68 -8.77
N TYR A 197 0.18 9.89 -9.54
CA TYR A 197 -0.78 8.93 -9.04
C TYR A 197 -0.45 7.55 -9.60
N TYR A 198 -1.05 6.49 -9.05
CA TYR A 198 -0.84 5.15 -9.56
C TYR A 198 -2.07 4.26 -9.44
N ALA A 199 -2.16 3.33 -10.39
CA ALA A 199 -2.96 2.12 -10.30
C ALA A 199 -2.04 0.94 -9.99
N VAL A 200 -2.55 -0.05 -9.25
CA VAL A 200 -1.79 -1.26 -8.94
C VAL A 200 -2.64 -2.50 -9.15
N TRP A 201 -2.08 -3.45 -9.89
CA TRP A 201 -2.65 -4.78 -10.06
C TRP A 201 -1.78 -5.80 -9.35
N MET A 202 -2.43 -6.76 -8.69
CA MET A 202 -1.75 -7.81 -7.94
C MET A 202 -2.44 -9.14 -8.16
N ASP A 203 -1.69 -10.09 -8.72
CA ASP A 203 -2.12 -11.45 -9.05
C ASP A 203 -3.43 -11.51 -9.86
N GLU A 204 -3.59 -10.60 -10.80
CA GLU A 204 -4.81 -10.46 -11.61
C GLU A 204 -4.51 -10.07 -13.06
N GLU A 205 -5.51 -10.23 -13.93
CA GLU A 205 -5.39 -9.85 -15.34
C GLU A 205 -5.28 -8.33 -15.49
N LEU A 206 -4.33 -7.91 -16.31
CA LEU A 206 -4.08 -6.50 -16.61
C LEU A 206 -5.13 -5.95 -17.59
N PRO A 207 -5.57 -4.71 -17.43
CA PRO A 207 -6.60 -4.14 -18.29
C PRO A 207 -6.13 -3.90 -19.73
N GLU A 208 -6.97 -4.26 -20.70
CA GLU A 208 -6.74 -4.01 -22.12
C GLU A 208 -7.25 -2.64 -22.60
N ASN A 209 -8.18 -2.04 -21.86
CA ASN A 209 -8.83 -0.78 -22.23
C ASN A 209 -8.66 0.27 -21.13
N LEU A 210 -7.44 0.43 -20.62
CA LEU A 210 -7.14 1.36 -19.55
C LEU A 210 -7.29 2.81 -20.04
N ILE A 211 -8.07 3.59 -19.31
CA ILE A 211 -8.22 5.04 -19.51
C ILE A 211 -8.16 5.76 -18.16
N PHE A 212 -7.80 7.04 -18.19
CA PHE A 212 -7.78 7.93 -17.03
C PHE A 212 -8.74 9.10 -17.25
N PHE A 213 -9.40 9.59 -16.20
CA PHE A 213 -10.39 10.68 -16.32
C PHE A 213 -10.62 11.37 -14.97
N LYS A 214 -11.22 12.56 -15.02
CA LYS A 214 -11.68 13.31 -13.85
C LYS A 214 -12.91 12.65 -13.23
N ALA A 215 -13.11 12.76 -11.93
CA ALA A 215 -14.25 12.17 -11.23
C ALA A 215 -15.61 12.61 -11.78
N GLU A 216 -15.71 13.87 -12.18
CA GLU A 216 -16.90 14.53 -12.72
C GLU A 216 -17.12 14.31 -14.23
N ASP A 217 -16.16 13.71 -14.94
CA ASP A 217 -16.27 13.43 -16.38
C ASP A 217 -17.06 12.14 -16.63
N GLU A 218 -18.37 12.19 -16.41
CA GLU A 218 -19.26 11.04 -16.61
C GLU A 218 -19.40 10.61 -18.08
N SER A 219 -19.26 11.56 -19.01
CA SER A 219 -19.34 11.32 -20.46
C SER A 219 -18.03 10.82 -21.06
N LEU A 220 -16.91 10.89 -20.32
CA LEU A 220 -15.56 10.55 -20.76
C LEU A 220 -15.09 11.43 -21.94
N ASP A 221 -15.56 12.67 -21.98
CA ASP A 221 -15.23 13.61 -23.06
C ASP A 221 -13.77 14.09 -22.96
N ASP A 222 -13.23 14.17 -21.74
CA ASP A 222 -11.86 14.59 -21.45
C ASP A 222 -10.96 13.40 -21.03
N ALA A 223 -11.43 12.16 -21.24
CA ALA A 223 -10.68 10.97 -20.88
C ALA A 223 -9.34 10.88 -21.63
N ILE A 224 -8.34 10.37 -20.94
CA ILE A 224 -6.96 10.24 -21.39
C ILE A 224 -6.66 8.77 -21.66
N GLY A 225 -6.14 8.52 -22.85
CA GLY A 225 -5.62 7.23 -23.27
C GLY A 225 -4.14 7.32 -23.63
N ILE A 226 -3.64 6.38 -24.45
CA ILE A 226 -2.20 6.28 -24.77
C ILE A 226 -1.65 7.49 -25.50
N ASP A 227 -2.50 8.23 -26.22
CA ASP A 227 -2.10 9.42 -26.99
C ASP A 227 -1.96 10.68 -26.12
N GLY A 228 -2.23 10.59 -24.82
CA GLY A 228 -2.14 11.71 -23.88
C GLY A 228 -3.36 12.64 -23.90
N TRP A 229 -3.26 13.71 -23.12
CA TRP A 229 -4.27 14.74 -22.96
C TRP A 229 -4.39 15.64 -24.19
N GLY A 230 -5.60 16.09 -24.48
CA GLY A 230 -5.90 16.91 -25.67
C GLY A 230 -5.86 16.14 -27.00
N ALA A 231 -5.71 14.81 -26.96
CA ALA A 231 -5.78 13.97 -28.15
C ALA A 231 -7.17 14.06 -28.81
N SER A 232 -7.21 14.20 -30.14
CA SER A 232 -8.46 14.32 -30.91
C SER A 232 -9.38 13.09 -30.85
N LYS A 233 -8.85 11.95 -30.39
CA LYS A 233 -9.56 10.69 -30.25
C LYS A 233 -9.01 9.95 -29.03
N LEU A 234 -9.92 9.40 -28.22
CA LEU A 234 -9.57 8.50 -27.14
C LEU A 234 -9.10 7.15 -27.70
N THR A 235 -7.83 6.83 -27.47
CA THR A 235 -7.25 5.50 -27.75
C THR A 235 -6.87 4.86 -26.41
N PRO A 236 -7.58 3.81 -25.95
CA PRO A 236 -7.27 3.17 -24.67
C PRO A 236 -5.85 2.58 -24.59
N ILE A 237 -5.32 2.48 -23.39
CA ILE A 237 -4.01 1.91 -23.10
C ILE A 237 -4.17 0.39 -22.90
N ALA A 238 -3.52 -0.39 -23.76
CA ALA A 238 -3.42 -1.84 -23.62
C ALA A 238 -2.29 -2.19 -22.63
N SER A 239 -2.56 -2.05 -21.34
CA SER A 239 -1.51 -2.16 -20.30
C SER A 239 -0.82 -3.52 -20.30
N ALA A 240 -1.56 -4.61 -20.53
CA ALA A 240 -1.01 -5.96 -20.65
C ALA A 240 0.11 -6.05 -21.70
N ALA A 241 -0.12 -5.47 -22.88
CA ALA A 241 0.85 -5.47 -23.97
C ALA A 241 2.09 -4.62 -23.65
N LEU A 242 1.94 -3.54 -22.87
CA LEU A 242 3.08 -2.72 -22.44
C LEU A 242 3.96 -3.49 -21.46
N TYR A 243 3.38 -4.11 -20.42
CA TYR A 243 4.15 -4.89 -19.46
C TYR A 243 4.82 -6.11 -20.09
N GLU A 244 4.11 -6.83 -20.96
CA GLU A 244 4.70 -7.96 -21.71
C GLU A 244 5.82 -7.48 -22.65
N GLY A 245 5.60 -6.38 -23.37
CA GLY A 245 6.57 -5.85 -24.34
C GLY A 245 7.84 -5.31 -23.71
N TYR A 246 7.75 -4.71 -22.52
CA TYR A 246 8.89 -4.12 -21.82
C TYR A 246 9.53 -5.05 -20.77
N GLY A 247 8.79 -6.02 -20.24
CA GLY A 247 9.28 -6.95 -19.22
C GLY A 247 9.60 -6.28 -17.89
N VAL A 248 8.80 -5.27 -17.50
CA VAL A 248 8.96 -4.49 -16.26
C VAL A 248 7.76 -4.70 -15.32
N ASP A 249 7.92 -4.32 -14.06
CA ASP A 249 6.85 -4.31 -13.06
C ASP A 249 6.28 -2.90 -12.84
N GLU A 250 6.96 -1.86 -13.33
CA GLU A 250 6.60 -0.46 -13.16
C GLU A 250 6.61 0.27 -14.51
N LEU A 251 5.57 1.06 -14.76
CA LEU A 251 5.47 1.94 -15.92
C LEU A 251 5.07 3.34 -15.48
N PHE A 252 5.65 4.35 -16.14
CA PHE A 252 5.40 5.75 -15.86
C PHE A 252 4.78 6.41 -17.08
N PHE A 253 3.55 6.88 -16.95
CA PHE A 253 2.78 7.55 -18.00
C PHE A 253 2.70 9.06 -17.73
N ILE A 254 3.17 9.85 -18.68
CA ILE A 254 3.08 11.31 -18.66
C ILE A 254 1.87 11.69 -19.49
N ALA A 255 0.80 12.10 -18.82
CA ALA A 255 -0.48 12.35 -19.48
C ALA A 255 -0.43 13.57 -20.41
N ASP A 256 0.37 14.58 -20.08
CA ASP A 256 0.63 15.72 -20.98
C ASP A 256 1.92 15.48 -21.79
N PRO A 257 1.83 15.17 -23.10
CA PRO A 257 3.02 14.94 -23.90
C PRO A 257 3.95 16.15 -23.99
N GLY A 258 3.45 17.36 -23.77
CA GLY A 258 4.24 18.60 -23.76
C GLY A 258 5.21 18.69 -22.58
N GLU A 259 4.91 18.00 -21.47
CA GLU A 259 5.74 17.93 -20.27
C GLU A 259 6.77 16.78 -20.34
N SER A 260 6.71 15.94 -21.38
CA SER A 260 7.65 14.84 -21.55
C SER A 260 9.03 15.34 -22.03
N PRO A 261 10.14 15.07 -21.30
CA PRO A 261 11.48 15.53 -21.65
C PRO A 261 12.00 14.99 -22.97
N ASP A 262 11.56 13.79 -23.36
CA ASP A 262 11.98 13.10 -24.58
C ASP A 262 10.82 12.93 -25.59
N GLY A 263 9.67 13.56 -25.32
CA GLY A 263 8.45 13.47 -26.11
C GLY A 263 7.77 12.09 -26.06
N LYS A 264 8.23 11.18 -25.19
CA LYS A 264 7.54 9.91 -24.94
C LYS A 264 6.60 10.02 -23.76
N VAL A 265 5.38 9.57 -23.97
CA VAL A 265 4.36 9.52 -22.93
C VAL A 265 4.53 8.32 -21.98
N ILE A 266 5.34 7.32 -22.34
CA ILE A 266 5.67 6.17 -21.48
C ILE A 266 7.17 6.15 -21.20
N SER A 267 7.52 6.07 -19.92
CA SER A 267 8.87 5.81 -19.43
C SER A 267 8.92 4.50 -18.63
N LEU A 268 10.07 3.83 -18.69
CA LEU A 268 10.35 2.57 -17.97
C LEU A 268 11.06 2.79 -16.63
N ASN A 269 11.59 3.99 -16.43
CA ASN A 269 12.18 4.43 -15.18
C ASN A 269 11.47 5.71 -14.74
N ASP A 270 11.56 6.03 -13.45
CA ASP A 270 11.12 7.34 -12.95
C ASP A 270 11.76 8.44 -13.80
N PRO A 271 10.94 9.28 -14.48
CA PRO A 271 11.48 10.33 -15.32
C PRO A 271 12.03 11.54 -14.53
N GLU A 272 11.95 11.51 -13.19
CA GLU A 272 12.38 12.59 -12.29
C GLU A 272 11.68 13.93 -12.58
N ILE A 273 10.42 13.85 -13.03
CA ILE A 273 9.56 15.01 -13.29
C ILE A 273 8.58 15.16 -12.14
N GLU A 274 8.45 16.37 -11.62
CA GLU A 274 7.48 16.71 -10.59
C GLU A 274 6.32 17.48 -11.20
N GLY A 275 5.09 17.11 -10.82
CA GLY A 275 3.90 17.91 -11.03
C GLY A 275 3.71 18.96 -9.93
N ASN A 276 2.47 19.37 -9.72
CA ASN A 276 2.12 20.32 -8.67
C ASN A 276 1.67 19.61 -7.38
N CYS A 277 2.43 19.78 -6.28
CA CYS A 277 2.09 19.25 -4.95
C CYS A 277 1.48 20.25 -3.98
N THR A 278 1.51 21.53 -4.33
CA THR A 278 1.06 22.59 -3.44
C THR A 278 -0.14 23.28 -4.05
N TYR A 279 -1.29 23.10 -3.41
CA TYR A 279 -2.48 23.88 -3.70
C TYR A 279 -2.48 25.10 -2.79
N SER A 280 -2.42 26.28 -3.37
CA SER A 280 -2.68 27.50 -2.61
C SER A 280 -4.18 27.58 -2.36
N MET A 281 -4.62 27.09 -1.19
CA MET A 281 -5.99 27.27 -0.73
C MET A 281 -6.25 28.77 -0.56
N ALA A 282 -6.89 29.39 -1.55
CA ALA A 282 -7.06 30.85 -1.60
C ALA A 282 -7.94 31.36 -0.44
N ALA A 283 -8.96 30.60 -0.06
CA ALA A 283 -9.77 30.87 1.12
C ALA A 283 -10.52 29.59 1.54
N VAL A 284 -10.72 29.41 2.85
CA VAL A 284 -11.81 28.58 3.34
C VAL A 284 -13.00 29.50 3.57
N LEU A 285 -14.02 29.38 2.73
CA LEU A 285 -15.27 30.10 2.91
C LEU A 285 -16.15 29.29 3.87
N TYR A 286 -16.09 29.62 5.16
CA TYR A 286 -17.04 29.12 6.14
C TYR A 286 -18.29 29.98 6.13
N ASP A 287 -19.43 29.40 5.80
CA ASP A 287 -20.71 30.04 5.99
C ASP A 287 -21.05 30.03 7.49
N THR A 288 -20.95 31.20 8.13
CA THR A 288 -21.27 31.38 9.54
C THR A 288 -22.75 31.67 9.78
N ASP A 289 -23.61 31.51 8.77
CA ASP A 289 -25.05 31.65 8.97
C ASP A 289 -25.56 30.57 9.93
N ALA A 290 -26.00 31.03 11.10
CA ALA A 290 -26.53 30.22 12.17
C ALA A 290 -27.78 29.42 11.75
N SER A 291 -28.48 29.82 10.68
CA SER A 291 -29.61 29.08 10.13
C SER A 291 -29.22 27.80 9.38
N LEU A 292 -27.95 27.66 8.96
CA LEU A 292 -27.45 26.51 8.20
C LEU A 292 -26.64 25.52 9.04
N HIS A 293 -25.99 25.97 10.13
CA HIS A 293 -25.27 25.08 11.04
C HIS A 293 -25.35 25.55 12.51
N GLY A 294 -25.93 24.70 13.38
CA GLY A 294 -26.20 25.01 14.80
C GLY A 294 -24.96 25.17 15.69
N SER A 295 -23.74 24.99 15.16
CA SER A 295 -22.51 25.37 15.88
C SER A 295 -22.31 26.90 15.94
N PHE A 296 -23.07 27.66 15.13
CA PHE A 296 -23.03 29.13 15.07
C PHE A 296 -24.29 29.77 15.68
N THR A 297 -25.25 28.98 16.16
CA THR A 297 -26.34 29.47 16.99
C THR A 297 -25.88 29.52 18.45
N CYS A 298 -26.31 30.53 19.17
CA CYS A 298 -26.27 30.54 20.64
C CYS A 298 -27.32 29.59 21.26
N ASP A 299 -27.88 28.68 20.47
CA ASP A 299 -28.94 27.80 20.93
C ASP A 299 -28.31 26.59 21.63
N ALA A 300 -28.45 26.62 22.94
CA ALA A 300 -27.98 25.62 23.88
C ALA A 300 -28.31 24.19 23.41
N TYR A 301 -27.33 23.50 22.81
CA TYR A 301 -27.43 22.08 22.50
C TYR A 301 -26.19 21.31 22.96
N PRO A 302 -26.32 20.33 23.86
CA PRO A 302 -27.38 20.16 24.85
C PRO A 302 -27.17 21.10 26.04
N ALA A 303 -28.26 21.45 26.72
CA ALA A 303 -28.33 22.35 27.87
C ALA A 303 -27.48 21.89 29.09
N VAL A 304 -26.16 21.97 28.97
CA VAL A 304 -25.22 21.95 30.10
C VAL A 304 -24.72 23.36 30.29
N ALA A 305 -25.10 23.94 31.43
CA ALA A 305 -24.81 25.28 31.86
C ALA A 305 -23.33 25.66 31.67
N SER A 306 -23.00 26.33 30.56
CA SER A 306 -21.81 27.18 30.46
C SER A 306 -22.03 28.24 29.39
N ASN A 307 -21.65 29.47 29.71
CA ASN A 307 -21.86 30.69 28.93
C ASN A 307 -21.02 30.69 27.64
N GLY A 308 -21.45 29.94 26.63
CA GLY A 308 -20.66 29.69 25.42
C GLY A 308 -20.69 30.76 24.34
N CYS A 309 -21.40 31.87 24.52
CA CYS A 309 -21.38 32.95 23.53
C CYS A 309 -20.32 33.99 23.91
N TYR A 310 -19.41 34.28 22.98
CA TYR A 310 -18.42 35.34 23.12
C TYR A 310 -19.14 36.68 23.29
N VAL A 311 -19.14 37.22 24.51
CA VAL A 311 -19.61 38.58 24.79
C VAL A 311 -18.37 39.46 24.83
N ALA A 312 -18.23 40.40 23.89
CA ALA A 312 -17.06 41.28 23.76
C ALA A 312 -16.78 42.15 25.01
N SER A 313 -17.67 42.12 26.01
CA SER A 313 -17.56 42.84 27.28
C SER A 313 -17.30 41.94 28.50
N ALA A 314 -17.05 40.64 28.31
CA ALA A 314 -16.75 39.76 29.44
C ALA A 314 -15.41 40.16 30.09
N PRO A 315 -15.38 40.48 31.40
CA PRO A 315 -14.13 40.83 32.08
C PRO A 315 -13.30 39.55 32.23
N TYR A 316 -12.22 39.44 31.48
CA TYR A 316 -11.30 38.31 31.54
C TYR A 316 -10.69 38.18 32.95
N GLY A 317 -11.00 37.08 33.63
CA GLY A 317 -10.23 36.60 34.78
C GLY A 317 -9.13 35.66 34.28
N PHE A 318 -7.88 36.09 34.40
CA PHE A 318 -6.70 35.22 34.37
C PHE A 318 -6.62 34.38 35.65
#